data_AF-A0A8W8IWR1-F1
#
_entry.id   AF-A0A8W8IWR1-F1
#
_cell.length_a   1.000
_cell.length_b   1.000
_cell.length_c   1.000
_cell.angle_alpha   90.00
_cell.angle_beta   90.00
_cell.angle_gamma   90.00
#
_symmetry.space_group_name_H-M   'P 1'
#
loop_
_entity.id
_entity.type
_entity.pdbx_description
1 polymer ?
#
loop_
_entity_poly.entity_id
_entity_poly.type
_entity_poly.pdbx_seq_one_letter_code
_entity_poly.pdbx_strand_id
1 'polypeptide(L)'
;EVLLFERATFLVISHCERKHHPDIHRFEKISNIIKQFKLSCSKLAATFQGMEVSNKNFSAFIDVFTSNTYVMVVMSDPTIPSAATLINIKNARKHFEKLERVDSGHSSIASR
;
A
#
# COMPACT_ATOMS: atom_id res chain seq x y z
N GLU A 1 -5.96 -0.26 9.82
CA GLU A 1 -4.89 -1.21 9.44
C GLU A 1 -4.04 -0.56 8.36
N VAL A 2 -2.76 -0.86 8.28
CA VAL A 2 -1.86 -0.38 7.22
C VAL A 2 -1.10 -1.58 6.67
N LEU A 3 -1.07 -1.76 5.35
CA LEU A 3 -0.31 -2.79 4.65
C LEU A 3 0.69 -2.13 3.70
N LEU A 4 1.90 -2.65 3.66
CA LEU A 4 2.93 -2.26 2.69
C LEU A 4 3.16 -3.43 1.74
N PHE A 5 3.11 -3.17 0.43
CA PHE A 5 3.28 -4.18 -0.60
C PHE A 5 4.49 -3.88 -1.47
N GLU A 6 5.17 -4.91 -1.95
CA GLU A 6 6.14 -4.79 -3.03
C GLU A 6 5.44 -4.44 -4.36
N ARG A 7 5.99 -3.50 -5.13
CA ARG A 7 5.32 -2.86 -6.28
C ARG A 7 5.00 -3.79 -7.45
N ALA A 8 5.91 -4.71 -7.78
CA ALA A 8 5.77 -5.59 -8.94
C ALA A 8 4.88 -6.80 -8.62
N THR A 9 5.19 -7.48 -7.52
CA THR A 9 4.60 -8.75 -7.10
C THR A 9 3.45 -8.56 -6.13
N PHE A 10 3.15 -7.35 -5.64
CA PHE A 10 2.07 -7.09 -4.69
C PHE A 10 2.07 -8.01 -3.46
N LEU A 11 3.23 -8.54 -3.07
CA LEU A 11 3.38 -9.32 -1.84
C LEU A 11 3.44 -8.37 -0.65
N VAL A 12 2.76 -8.72 0.44
CA VAL A 12 2.82 -7.95 1.69
C VAL A 12 4.23 -8.06 2.27
N ILE A 13 4.90 -6.91 2.45
CA ILE A 13 6.22 -6.79 3.08
C ILE A 13 6.04 -6.59 4.58
N SER A 14 5.13 -5.71 4.97
CA SER A 14 4.87 -5.38 6.37
C SER A 14 3.41 -4.96 6.56
N HIS A 15 2.94 -5.06 7.81
CA HIS A 15 1.60 -4.63 8.17
C HIS A 15 1.54 -4.11 9.61
N CYS A 16 0.52 -3.31 9.89
CA CYS A 16 0.16 -2.86 11.22
C CYS A 16 -1.35 -2.90 11.39
N GLU A 17 -1.83 -3.67 12.37
CA GLU A 17 -3.23 -3.74 12.75
C GLU A 17 -3.47 -3.14 14.13
N ARG A 18 -4.60 -2.45 14.30
CA ARG A 18 -5.08 -1.98 15.63
C ARG A 18 -6.19 -2.85 16.21
N LYS A 19 -6.93 -3.53 15.33
CA LYS A 19 -8.01 -4.46 15.65
C LYS A 19 -7.67 -5.76 14.95
N HIS A 20 -7.85 -6.87 15.66
CA HIS A 20 -7.63 -8.18 15.08
C HIS A 20 -8.64 -8.45 13.96
N HIS A 21 -8.15 -8.99 12.84
CA HIS A 21 -8.99 -9.41 11.72
C HIS A 21 -9.11 -10.94 11.69
N PRO A 22 -10.34 -11.50 11.63
CA PRO A 22 -10.55 -12.94 11.71
C PRO A 22 -10.03 -13.70 10.47
N ASP A 23 -9.97 -13.04 9.32
CA ASP A 23 -9.43 -13.61 8.10
C ASP A 23 -7.91 -13.47 8.06
N ILE A 24 -7.22 -14.54 8.45
CA ILE A 24 -5.76 -14.60 8.41
C ILE A 24 -5.21 -14.58 6.98
N HIS A 25 -6.01 -14.99 5.99
CA HIS A 25 -5.63 -15.04 4.58
C HIS A 25 -5.97 -13.76 3.81
N ARG A 26 -6.38 -12.70 4.52
CA ARG A 26 -6.75 -11.43 3.89
C ARG A 26 -5.60 -10.82 3.09
N PHE A 27 -4.35 -11.05 3.50
CA PHE A 27 -3.17 -10.56 2.80
C PHE A 27 -3.07 -11.16 1.40
N GLU A 28 -3.10 -12.49 1.26
CA GLU A 28 -3.05 -13.12 -0.05
C GLU A 28 -4.28 -12.76 -0.90
N LYS A 29 -5.47 -12.70 -0.28
CA LYS A 29 -6.71 -12.32 -0.98
C LYS A 29 -6.62 -10.91 -1.56
N ILE A 30 -6.19 -9.92 -0.76
CA ILE A 30 -6.04 -8.53 -1.20
C ILE A 30 -4.99 -8.43 -2.31
N SER A 31 -3.82 -9.06 -2.12
CA SER A 31 -2.77 -9.13 -3.14
C SER A 31 -3.29 -9.69 -4.46
N ASN A 32 -4.07 -10.78 -4.41
CA ASN A 32 -4.65 -11.39 -5.60
C ASN A 32 -5.68 -10.49 -6.27
N ILE A 33 -6.57 -9.86 -5.51
CA ILE A 33 -7.57 -8.91 -6.05
C ILE A 33 -6.87 -7.78 -6.80
N ILE A 34 -5.88 -7.13 -6.19
CA ILE A 34 -5.20 -5.99 -6.81
C ILE A 34 -4.38 -6.44 -8.03
N LYS A 35 -3.70 -7.59 -7.97
CA LYS A 35 -3.00 -8.16 -9.13
C LYS A 35 -3.95 -8.36 -10.31
N GLN A 36 -5.09 -8.99 -10.08
CA GLN A 36 -6.08 -9.23 -11.15
C GLN A 36 -6.61 -7.91 -11.70
N PHE A 37 -6.83 -6.90 -10.85
CA PHE A 37 -7.22 -5.57 -11.31
C PHE A 37 -6.12 -4.90 -12.16
N LYS A 38 -4.86 -4.94 -11.71
CA LYS A 38 -3.72 -4.40 -12.49
C LYS A 38 -3.57 -5.11 -13.84
N LEU A 39 -3.73 -6.43 -13.89
CA LEU A 39 -3.73 -7.19 -15.14
C LEU A 39 -4.84 -6.73 -16.09
N SER A 40 -6.03 -6.46 -15.56
CA SER A 40 -7.14 -5.88 -16.34
C SER A 40 -6.82 -4.49 -16.87
N CYS A 41 -6.20 -3.60 -16.08
CA CYS A 41 -5.76 -2.28 -16.54
C CYS A 41 -4.70 -2.37 -17.65
N SER A 42 -3.73 -3.28 -17.52
CA SER A 42 -2.66 -3.48 -18.52
C SER A 42 -3.22 -3.89 -19.89
N LYS A 43 -4.30 -4.68 -19.93
CA LYS A 43 -4.99 -5.03 -21.18
C LYS A 43 -5.59 -3.81 -21.90
N LEU A 44 -5.87 -2.74 -21.16
CA LEU A 44 -6.37 -1.46 -21.67
C LEU A 44 -5.25 -0.44 -21.91
N ALA A 45 -3.98 -0.86 -21.86
CA ALA A 45 -2.80 0.00 -21.93
C ALA A 45 -2.81 1.15 -20.88
N ALA A 46 -3.47 0.94 -19.73
CA ALA A 46 -3.57 1.89 -18.64
C ALA A 46 -2.75 1.45 -17.43
N THR A 47 -2.21 2.41 -16.67
CA THR A 47 -1.45 2.13 -15.44
C THR A 47 -2.31 2.38 -14.20
N PHE A 48 -2.31 1.41 -13.29
CA PHE A 48 -2.98 1.55 -11.99
C PHE A 48 -2.17 2.47 -11.07
N GLN A 49 -2.72 3.65 -10.79
CA GLN A 49 -2.10 4.64 -9.88
C GLN A 49 -2.54 4.42 -8.44
N GLY A 50 -3.84 4.29 -8.20
CA GLY A 50 -4.39 4.08 -6.87
C GLY A 50 -5.89 3.78 -6.92
N MET A 51 -6.46 3.47 -5.76
CA MET A 51 -7.87 3.15 -5.59
C MET A 51 -8.34 3.57 -4.21
N GLU A 52 -9.54 4.15 -4.14
CA GLU A 52 -10.27 4.36 -2.91
C GLU A 52 -11.53 3.50 -2.92
N VAL A 53 -11.75 2.74 -1.85
CA VAL A 53 -12.96 1.94 -1.66
C VAL A 53 -13.57 2.31 -0.32
N SER A 54 -14.77 2.88 -0.33
CA SER A 54 -15.47 3.31 0.87
C SER A 54 -16.84 2.66 0.98
N ASN A 55 -17.23 2.30 2.20
CA ASN A 55 -18.59 1.98 2.57
C ASN A 55 -18.90 2.54 3.97
N LYS A 56 -20.10 2.28 4.48
CA LYS A 56 -20.55 2.77 5.79
C LYS A 56 -19.70 2.30 6.99
N ASN A 57 -18.89 1.24 6.83
CA ASN A 57 -18.10 0.63 7.91
C ASN A 57 -16.61 0.98 7.82
N PHE A 58 -16.07 1.17 6.61
CA PHE A 58 -14.66 1.45 6.41
C PHE A 58 -14.37 2.19 5.10
N SER A 59 -13.20 2.83 5.06
CA SER A 59 -12.58 3.33 3.83
C SER A 59 -11.18 2.75 3.68
N ALA A 60 -10.86 2.25 2.50
CA ALA A 60 -9.55 1.70 2.15
C ALA A 60 -8.94 2.50 1.00
N PHE A 61 -7.69 2.90 1.18
CA PHE A 61 -6.92 3.69 0.22
C PHE A 61 -5.71 2.88 -0.21
N ILE A 62 -5.56 2.63 -1.50
CA ILE A 62 -4.38 2.01 -2.10
C ILE A 62 -3.70 3.05 -2.97
N ASP A 63 -2.43 3.35 -2.70
CA ASP A 63 -1.66 4.33 -3.48
C ASP A 63 -0.21 3.87 -3.62
N VAL A 64 0.45 4.33 -4.68
CA VAL A 64 1.91 4.20 -4.83
C VAL A 64 2.55 4.88 -3.63
N PHE A 65 3.40 4.18 -2.89
CA PHE A 65 3.98 4.73 -1.68
C PHE A 65 5.42 5.16 -1.89
N THR A 66 6.28 4.30 -2.45
CA THR A 66 7.65 4.62 -2.84
C THR A 66 7.90 4.17 -4.28
N SER A 67 9.15 4.24 -4.75
CA SER A 67 9.53 3.64 -6.03
C SER A 67 9.25 2.14 -6.09
N ASN A 68 9.37 1.44 -4.96
CA ASN A 68 9.31 -0.02 -4.87
C ASN A 68 8.10 -0.54 -4.08
N THR A 69 7.26 0.33 -3.54
CA THR A 69 6.14 -0.10 -2.69
C THR A 69 4.81 0.58 -3.01
N TYR A 70 3.72 -0.14 -2.73
CA TYR A 70 2.38 0.40 -2.54
C TYR A 70 2.01 0.38 -1.06
N VAL A 71 1.14 1.29 -0.64
CA VAL A 71 0.53 1.27 0.70
C VAL A 71 -0.97 1.08 0.58
N MET A 72 -1.54 0.28 1.47
CA MET A 72 -2.97 0.24 1.72
C MET A 72 -3.26 0.74 3.13
N VAL A 73 -4.10 1.77 3.26
CA VAL A 73 -4.54 2.31 4.55
C VAL A 73 -6.04 2.04 4.71
N VAL A 74 -6.40 1.33 5.78
CA VAL A 74 -7.79 1.03 6.13
C VAL A 74 -8.20 1.84 7.35
N MET A 75 -9.17 2.72 7.16
CA MET A 75 -9.79 3.58 8.16
C MET A 75 -11.17 3.03 8.50
N SER A 76 -11.48 2.93 9.81
CA SER A 76 -12.80 2.49 10.30
C SER A 76 -13.67 3.63 10.83
N ASP A 77 -13.11 4.84 10.89
CA ASP A 77 -13.82 6.04 11.33
C ASP A 77 -14.30 6.82 10.09
N PRO A 78 -15.62 6.85 9.81
CA PRO A 78 -16.17 7.54 8.65
C PRO A 78 -16.20 9.06 8.81
N THR A 79 -15.91 9.60 10.00
CA THR A 79 -15.89 11.04 10.24
C THR A 79 -14.62 11.71 9.73
N ILE A 80 -13.56 10.92 9.48
CA ILE A 80 -12.29 11.41 8.97
C ILE A 80 -12.41 11.59 7.45
N PRO A 81 -12.26 12.81 6.90
CA PRO A 81 -12.35 13.03 5.47
C PRO A 81 -11.24 12.32 4.70
N SER A 82 -11.56 11.73 3.54
CA SER A 82 -10.60 11.08 2.64
C SER A 82 -9.39 11.95 2.33
N ALA A 83 -9.59 13.25 2.12
CA ALA A 83 -8.52 14.21 1.86
C ALA A 83 -7.46 14.25 2.98
N ALA A 84 -7.86 14.13 4.25
CA ALA A 84 -6.91 14.11 5.37
C ALA A 84 -6.02 12.86 5.30
N THR A 85 -6.62 11.70 5.01
CA THR A 85 -5.88 10.44 4.84
C THR A 85 -4.90 10.51 3.67
N LEU A 86 -5.34 11.02 2.52
CA LEU A 86 -4.50 11.16 1.32
C LEU A 86 -3.32 12.12 1.54
N ILE A 87 -3.55 13.25 2.23
CA ILE A 87 -2.46 14.18 2.62
C ILE A 87 -1.45 13.47 3.54
N ASN A 88 -1.94 12.68 4.50
CA ASN A 88 -1.07 11.93 5.41
C ASN A 88 -0.23 10.88 4.69
N ILE A 89 -0.82 10.14 3.73
CA ILE A 89 -0.09 9.19 2.88
C ILE A 89 1.01 9.91 2.10
N LYS A 90 0.68 11.04 1.47
CA LYS A 90 1.63 11.87 0.71
C LYS A 90 2.77 12.41 1.57
N ASN A 91 2.47 12.83 2.80
CA ASN A 91 3.49 13.33 3.74
C ASN A 91 4.40 12.20 4.22
N ALA A 92 3.84 11.04 4.56
CA ALA A 92 4.59 9.87 5.00
C ALA A 92 5.57 9.34 3.93
N ARG A 93 5.17 9.37 2.64
CA ARG A 93 5.98 8.90 1.50
C ARG A 93 7.45 9.33 1.57
N LYS A 94 7.71 10.62 1.84
CA LYS A 94 9.09 11.17 1.87
C LYS A 94 9.97 10.51 2.93
N HIS A 95 9.39 10.13 4.06
CA HIS A 95 10.11 9.46 5.14
C HIS A 95 10.48 8.03 4.75
N PHE A 96 9.57 7.32 4.09
CA PHE A 96 9.80 5.94 3.64
C PHE A 96 10.76 5.88 2.45
N GLU A 97 10.67 6.81 1.49
CA GLU A 97 11.65 6.93 0.41
C GLU A 97 13.07 7.16 0.93
N LYS A 98 13.23 7.92 2.02
CA LYS A 98 14.54 8.13 2.65
C LYS A 98 15.08 6.82 3.23
N LEU A 99 14.24 6.01 3.88
CA LEU A 99 14.63 4.72 4.44
C LEU A 99 15.08 3.75 3.34
N GLU A 100 14.32 3.62 2.25
CA GLU A 100 14.70 2.75 1.12
C GLU A 100 16.07 3.10 0.53
N ARG A 101 16.41 4.40 0.44
CA ARG A 101 17.72 4.85 -0.06
C ARG A 101 18.86 4.52 0.89
N VAL A 102 18.64 4.62 2.20
CA VAL A 102 19.67 4.30 3.21
C VAL A 102 19.98 2.80 3.20
N ASP A 103 18.95 1.96 3.09
CA ASP A 103 19.12 0.51 3.02
C ASP A 103 19.83 0.08 1.74
N SER A 104 19.48 0.69 0.60
CA SER A 104 20.14 0.44 -0.69
C SER A 104 21.64 0.79 -0.66
N GLY A 105 22.02 1.82 0.10
CA GLY A 105 23.42 2.24 0.27
C GLY A 105 24.25 1.31 1.15
N HIS A 106 23.64 0.63 2.13
CA HIS A 106 24.34 -0.36 2.96
C HIS A 106 24.63 -1.66 2.21
N SER A 107 23.76 -2.08 1.29
CA SER A 107 23.99 -3.29 0.46
C SER A 107 25.19 -3.14 -0.48
N SER A 108 25.51 -1.92 -0.92
CA SER A 108 26.67 -1.63 -1.78
C SER A 108 28.01 -1.56 -1.04
N ILE A 109 28.02 -1.51 0.30
CA ILE A 109 29.25 -1.50 1.10
C ILE A 109 29.61 -2.91 1.57
N ALA A 110 28.62 -3.79 1.77
CA ALA A 110 28.83 -5.19 2.14
C ALA A 110 29.26 -6.11 0.97
N SER A 111 29.44 -5.55 -0.24
CA SER A 111 29.83 -6.26 -1.46
C SER A 111 31.20 -5.84 -2.00
N ARG A 112 32.07 -5.30 -1.14
CA ARG A 112 33.49 -5.04 -1.45
C ARG A 112 34.42 -5.74 -0.47
#